data_AF-A0A9X6SRE9-F1
#
_entry.id   AF-A0A9X6SRE9-F1
#
_cell.length_a   1.000
_cell.length_b   1.000
_cell.length_c   1.000
_cell.angle_alpha   90.00
_cell.angle_beta   90.00
_cell.angle_gamma   90.00
#
_symmetry.space_group_name_H-M   'P 1'
#
loop_
_entity.id
_entity.type
_entity.pdbx_description
1 polymer ?
#
loop_
_entity_poly.entity_id
_entity_poly.type
_entity_poly.pdbx_seq_one_letter_code
_entity_poly.pdbx_strand_id
1 'polypeptide(L)'
;NHFGWADYNGKTAYVGMDLLSETKPVPSTTTSVESKETTKPVSKPTENQTVSTPSQTKEMYVNTLSLRVRAEQSKSSQILGYLKKGEKINVIKNH
;
A
#
# COMPACT_ATOMS: atom_id res chain seq x y z
N ASN A 1 -7.52 13.00 -10.78
CA ASN A 1 -7.28 11.93 -9.78
C ASN A 1 -6.42 10.90 -10.46
N HIS A 2 -5.16 10.79 -10.10
CA HIS A 2 -4.27 9.78 -10.65
C HIS A 2 -4.39 8.53 -9.76
N PHE A 3 -4.72 7.40 -10.36
CA PHE A 3 -4.94 6.15 -9.65
C PHE A 3 -4.24 5.02 -10.39
N GLY A 4 -3.56 4.15 -9.64
CA GLY A 4 -2.79 3.05 -10.19
C GLY A 4 -3.27 1.72 -9.67
N TRP A 5 -2.98 0.68 -10.44
CA TRP A 5 -3.00 -0.70 -9.97
C TRP A 5 -1.65 -1.04 -9.34
N ALA A 6 -1.68 -1.67 -8.17
CA ALA A 6 -0.51 -2.05 -7.40
C ALA A 6 -0.69 -3.44 -6.77
N ASP A 7 0.39 -4.11 -6.38
CA ASP A 7 0.28 -5.31 -5.56
C ASP A 7 0.08 -4.95 -4.09
N TYR A 8 -0.91 -5.57 -3.46
CA TYR A 8 -1.15 -5.53 -2.02
C TYR A 8 -1.42 -6.94 -1.51
N ASN A 9 -0.39 -7.57 -0.93
CA ASN A 9 -0.42 -8.94 -0.40
C ASN A 9 -0.74 -10.01 -1.48
N GLY A 10 -0.09 -9.92 -2.66
CA GLY A 10 -0.33 -10.87 -3.75
C GLY A 10 -1.71 -10.71 -4.41
N LYS A 11 -2.21 -9.46 -4.43
CA LYS A 11 -3.49 -9.08 -5.03
C LYS A 11 -3.35 -7.72 -5.72
N THR A 12 -3.74 -7.67 -6.99
CA THR A 12 -3.90 -6.41 -7.72
C THR A 12 -4.96 -5.55 -7.03
N ALA A 13 -4.59 -4.33 -6.66
CA ALA A 13 -5.42 -3.41 -5.90
C ALA A 13 -5.29 -1.98 -6.42
N TYR A 14 -6.35 -1.19 -6.29
CA TYR A 14 -6.45 0.18 -6.79
C TYR A 14 -6.07 1.19 -5.70
N VAL A 15 -5.11 2.07 -6.00
CA VAL A 15 -4.50 3.02 -5.05
C VAL A 15 -4.33 4.41 -5.65
N GLY A 16 -4.44 5.46 -4.82
CA GLY A 16 -4.23 6.85 -5.24
C GLY A 16 -2.75 7.16 -5.46
N MET A 17 -2.37 7.47 -6.71
CA MET A 17 -0.99 7.81 -7.08
C MET A 17 -0.58 9.20 -6.60
N ASP A 18 -1.53 10.15 -6.54
CA ASP A 18 -1.34 11.48 -5.95
C ASP A 18 -0.85 11.45 -4.48
N LEU A 19 -0.89 10.28 -3.84
CA LEU A 19 -0.58 10.05 -2.43
C LEU A 19 0.65 9.11 -2.23
N LEU A 20 1.33 8.77 -3.32
CA LEU A 20 2.56 7.97 -3.37
C LEU A 20 3.77 8.85 -3.73
N SER A 21 4.99 8.34 -3.49
CA SER A 21 6.24 9.03 -3.80
C SER A 21 7.37 8.02 -4.06
N GLU A 22 8.25 8.31 -5.00
CA GLU A 22 9.33 7.39 -5.37
C GLU A 22 10.42 7.30 -4.29
N THR A 23 10.64 8.40 -3.57
CA THR A 23 11.50 8.45 -2.39
C THR A 23 10.71 8.09 -1.14
N LYS A 24 11.36 7.38 -0.21
CA LYS A 24 10.79 7.12 1.11
C LYS A 24 10.64 8.45 1.86
N PRO A 25 9.44 8.86 2.32
CA PRO A 25 9.28 10.09 3.07
C PRO A 25 10.06 9.97 4.39
N VAL A 26 10.94 10.94 4.64
CA VAL A 26 11.76 10.98 5.86
C VAL A 26 10.82 11.11 7.07
N PRO A 27 10.92 10.22 8.08
CA PRO A 27 10.09 10.33 9.27
C PRO A 27 10.58 11.50 10.13
N SER A 28 9.92 12.64 10.01
CA SER A 28 10.09 13.79 10.92
C SER A 28 9.55 13.43 12.31
N THR A 29 10.42 12.97 13.20
CA THR A 29 10.09 12.54 14.56
C THR A 29 9.50 13.67 15.38
N THR A 30 8.26 13.52 15.90
CA THR A 30 7.77 14.19 17.11
C THR A 30 6.48 13.52 17.63
N THR A 31 6.51 13.13 18.91
CA THR A 31 5.41 12.84 19.84
C THR A 31 4.39 11.72 19.52
N SER A 32 4.40 10.72 20.40
CA SER A 32 3.34 9.73 20.59
C SER A 32 2.14 10.32 21.35
N VAL A 33 0.94 9.84 21.05
CA VAL A 33 -0.08 9.58 22.08
C VAL A 33 -0.57 8.15 21.94
N GLU A 34 -0.62 7.43 23.06
CA GLU A 34 -0.82 5.98 23.11
C GLU A 34 -2.17 5.61 23.74
N SER A 35 -2.91 4.72 23.09
CA SER A 35 -3.92 3.80 23.67
C SER A 35 -4.25 2.75 22.58
N LYS A 36 -3.87 1.47 22.64
CA LYS A 36 -3.99 0.43 23.70
C LYS A 36 -5.46 0.02 23.87
N GLU A 37 -5.91 -1.23 23.66
CA GLU A 37 -5.28 -2.51 23.25
C GLU A 37 -6.42 -3.47 22.76
N THR A 38 -6.27 -4.73 22.29
CA THR A 38 -5.17 -5.68 21.99
C THR A 38 -5.66 -6.58 20.80
N THR A 39 -4.95 -7.46 20.09
CA THR A 39 -4.16 -8.65 20.51
C THR A 39 -3.20 -9.10 19.39
N LYS A 40 -2.38 -10.14 19.63
CA LYS A 40 -1.60 -10.91 18.64
C LYS A 40 -2.26 -12.31 18.42
N PRO A 41 -1.99 -13.06 17.32
CA PRO A 41 -0.66 -13.61 17.07
C PRO A 41 -0.15 -13.51 15.63
N VAL A 42 1.06 -14.05 15.43
CA VAL A 42 1.84 -14.07 14.19
C VAL A 42 1.19 -14.91 13.10
N SER A 43 1.23 -14.44 11.85
CA SER A 43 1.24 -15.32 10.68
C SER A 43 2.19 -14.78 9.61
N LYS A 44 3.25 -15.55 9.37
CA LYS A 44 4.13 -15.43 8.20
C LYS A 44 3.58 -16.36 7.12
N PRO A 45 3.11 -15.85 5.96
CA PRO A 45 3.36 -16.50 4.69
C PRO A 45 4.79 -16.13 4.29
N THR A 46 5.77 -17.02 4.24
CA THR A 46 5.82 -18.25 3.43
C THR A 46 5.79 -17.89 1.97
N GLU A 47 6.99 -17.98 1.39
CA GLU A 47 7.25 -18.00 -0.04
C GLU A 47 6.21 -18.86 -0.76
N ASN A 48 5.47 -18.25 -1.67
CA ASN A 48 4.87 -18.94 -2.79
C ASN A 48 5.06 -18.04 -4.01
N GLN A 49 5.64 -18.62 -5.05
CA GLN A 49 6.10 -17.91 -6.23
C GLN A 49 4.97 -17.77 -7.27
N THR A 50 5.29 -17.21 -8.42
CA THR A 50 4.36 -16.79 -9.51
C THR A 50 3.55 -15.51 -9.19
N VAL A 51 3.31 -14.61 -10.14
CA VAL A 51 3.59 -14.68 -11.60
C VAL A 51 4.68 -13.68 -11.99
N SER A 52 5.82 -14.18 -12.46
CA SER A 52 6.90 -13.36 -13.03
C SER A 52 6.60 -12.97 -14.48
N THR A 53 5.58 -12.14 -14.71
CA THR A 53 5.56 -11.31 -15.93
C THR A 53 6.49 -10.11 -15.72
N PRO A 54 7.35 -9.74 -16.69
CA PRO A 54 8.17 -8.53 -16.63
C PRO A 54 7.33 -7.26 -16.88
N SER A 55 6.22 -7.13 -16.16
CA SER A 55 5.51 -5.86 -16.04
C SER A 55 6.35 -4.95 -15.14
N GLN A 56 6.65 -3.73 -15.60
CA GLN A 56 7.58 -2.82 -14.93
C GLN A 56 6.99 -2.27 -13.63
N THR A 57 7.13 -3.05 -12.56
CA THR A 57 6.67 -2.65 -11.23
C THR A 57 7.60 -1.57 -10.67
N LYS A 58 7.02 -0.44 -10.25
CA LYS A 58 7.73 0.65 -9.58
C LYS A 58 7.45 0.60 -8.09
N GLU A 59 8.50 0.41 -7.28
CA GLU A 59 8.41 0.59 -5.84
C GLU A 59 8.11 2.06 -5.54
N MET A 60 7.06 2.32 -4.77
CA MET A 60 6.74 3.65 -4.24
C MET A 60 6.35 3.57 -2.76
N TYR A 61 6.45 4.72 -2.08
CA TYR A 61 6.16 4.88 -0.67
C TYR A 61 4.95 5.77 -0.46
N VAL A 62 4.13 5.46 0.54
CA VAL A 62 2.94 6.25 0.88
C VAL A 62 3.34 7.55 1.57
N ASN A 63 2.93 8.71 1.03
CA ASN A 63 3.26 10.03 1.58
C ASN A 63 2.14 10.62 2.46
N THR A 64 0.91 10.10 2.34
CA THR A 64 -0.23 10.44 3.22
C THR A 64 -0.23 9.65 4.53
N LEU A 65 -0.92 10.16 5.57
CA LEU A 65 -1.09 9.44 6.84
C LEU A 65 -1.89 8.14 6.70
N SER A 66 -2.86 8.09 5.78
CA SER A 66 -3.67 6.90 5.50
C SER A 66 -4.08 6.84 4.02
N LEU A 67 -3.53 5.88 3.28
CA LEU A 67 -3.94 5.55 1.91
C LEU A 67 -4.90 4.37 1.94
N ARG A 68 -6.03 4.48 1.23
CA ARG A 68 -7.03 3.39 1.14
C ARG A 68 -6.72 2.51 -0.07
N VAL A 69 -6.62 1.21 0.15
CA VAL A 69 -6.38 0.20 -0.89
C VAL A 69 -7.71 -0.45 -1.24
N ARG A 70 -8.09 -0.49 -2.52
CA ARG A 70 -9.40 -1.01 -2.98
C ARG A 70 -9.27 -2.20 -3.92
N ALA A 71 -10.31 -3.00 -4.02
CA ALA A 71 -10.36 -4.14 -4.95
C ALA A 71 -10.45 -3.69 -6.42
N GLU A 72 -11.20 -2.62 -6.70
CA GLU A 72 -11.47 -2.18 -8.08
C GLU A 72 -11.34 -0.65 -8.25
N GLN A 73 -11.37 -0.22 -9.51
CA GLN A 73 -11.35 1.17 -9.96
C GLN A 73 -12.63 1.98 -9.65
N SER A 74 -13.26 1.77 -8.49
CA SER A 74 -14.47 2.48 -8.06
C SER A 74 -14.38 3.02 -6.63
N LYS A 75 -14.96 4.20 -6.40
CA LYS A 75 -15.12 4.80 -5.06
C LYS A 75 -16.07 4.01 -4.14
N SER A 76 -16.94 3.15 -4.69
CA SER A 76 -17.80 2.23 -3.95
C SER A 76 -17.21 0.83 -3.75
N SER A 77 -16.11 0.49 -4.44
CA SER A 77 -15.49 -0.84 -4.36
C SER A 77 -14.94 -1.15 -2.96
N GLN A 78 -14.92 -2.44 -2.59
CA GLN A 78 -14.44 -2.94 -1.31
C GLN A 78 -13.03 -2.43 -0.98
N ILE A 79 -12.84 -1.99 0.26
CA ILE A 79 -11.52 -1.64 0.79
C ILE A 79 -10.82 -2.93 1.20
N LEU A 80 -9.68 -3.22 0.59
CA LEU A 80 -8.81 -4.36 0.93
C LEU A 80 -7.92 -4.07 2.13
N GLY A 81 -7.64 -2.79 2.40
CA GLY A 81 -6.82 -2.38 3.53
C GLY A 81 -6.48 -0.88 3.54
N TYR A 82 -5.62 -0.52 4.48
CA TYR A 82 -5.11 0.84 4.68
C TYR A 82 -3.59 0.80 4.85
N LEU A 83 -2.88 1.65 4.10
CA LEU A 83 -1.43 1.82 4.22
C LEU A 83 -1.11 3.13 4.95
N LYS A 84 -0.05 3.15 5.75
CA LYS A 84 0.41 4.30 6.55
C LYS A 84 1.56 5.05 5.87
N LYS A 85 1.83 6.28 6.31
CA LYS A 85 2.96 7.07 5.78
C LYS A 85 4.29 6.32 5.93
N GLY A 86 5.07 6.25 4.85
CA GLY A 86 6.36 5.57 4.78
C GLY A 86 6.29 4.07 4.47
N GLU A 87 5.09 3.50 4.34
CA GLU A 87 4.88 2.11 3.93
C GLU A 87 5.15 1.93 2.42
N LYS A 88 5.71 0.80 2.02
CA LYS A 88 6.16 0.51 0.64
C LYS A 88 5.10 -0.30 -0.11
N ILE A 89 4.89 0.02 -1.39
CA ILE A 89 3.98 -0.70 -2.29
C ILE A 89 4.55 -0.77 -3.72
N ASN A 90 4.24 -1.86 -4.43
CA ASN A 90 4.71 -2.11 -5.81
C ASN A 90 3.62 -1.70 -6.81
N VAL A 91 3.78 -0.59 -7.52
CA VAL A 91 2.80 -0.14 -8.52
C VAL A 91 3.04 -0.87 -9.85
N ILE A 92 2.00 -1.53 -10.37
CA ILE A 92 2.02 -2.39 -11.56
C ILE A 92 1.60 -1.62 -12.82
N LYS A 93 0.61 -0.72 -12.71
CA LYS A 93 0.15 0.11 -13.84
C LYS A 93 -0.34 1.47 -13.35
N ASN A 94 0.09 2.52 -14.03
CA ASN A 94 -0.35 3.90 -13.84
C ASN A 94 -1.49 4.21 -14.83
N HIS A 95 -2.48 5.02 -14.41
CA HIS A 95 -3.62 5.46 -15.22
C HIS A 95 -4.00 6.93 -14.92
#